data_AF-A0A7S1RWJ5-F1
#
_entry.id   AF-A0A7S1RWJ5-F1
#
_cell.length_a   1.000
_cell.length_b   1.000
_cell.length_c   1.000
_cell.angle_alpha   90.00
_cell.angle_beta   90.00
_cell.angle_gamma   90.00
#
_symmetry.space_group_name_H-M   'P 1'
#
loop_
_entity.id
_entity.type
_entity.pdbx_description
1 polymer ?
#
loop_
_entity_poly.entity_id
_entity_poly.type
_entity_poly.pdbx_seq_one_letter_code
_entity_poly.pdbx_strand_id
1 'polypeptide(L)'
;ITSKWGQRRRVLFNLYNEPRGGQVNGTLNFFDESSFDPDGTLIREWTIWMQSTIDAIRQLGGINTIFVPGLRFTSCRDWTGADFWGETINGVTNAGNTRLAALTDPLNLVAYDVHQYFNDQYTGTEPGCAGHFSNAFTPGAPGADFYLEETIKWAKMYNKKLIMLE
;
A
#
# COMPACT_ATOMS: atom_id res chain seq x y z
N ILE A 1 -21.38 3.91 7.29
CA ILE A 1 -20.79 4.18 8.62
C ILE A 1 -21.84 4.85 9.50
N THR A 2 -22.18 4.27 10.66
CA THR A 2 -23.18 4.87 11.56
C THR A 2 -22.54 5.95 12.44
N SER A 3 -23.34 6.88 12.96
CA SER A 3 -22.89 7.92 13.91
C SER A 3 -22.15 7.31 15.11
N LYS A 4 -22.50 6.09 15.52
CA LYS A 4 -21.85 5.35 16.60
C LYS A 4 -20.36 5.09 16.35
N TRP A 5 -19.93 4.88 15.12
CA TRP A 5 -18.54 4.50 14.80
C TRP A 5 -17.78 5.61 14.06
N GLY A 6 -18.44 6.31 13.14
CA GLY A 6 -17.81 7.36 12.32
C GLY A 6 -17.38 8.60 13.10
N GLN A 7 -18.04 8.88 14.23
CA GLN A 7 -17.75 10.06 15.04
C GLN A 7 -16.81 9.76 16.22
N ARG A 8 -16.14 8.60 16.23
CA ARG A 8 -15.24 8.18 17.32
C ARG A 8 -13.80 8.12 16.86
N ARG A 9 -12.98 9.08 17.30
CA ARG A 9 -11.53 9.15 16.96
C ARG A 9 -10.70 7.93 17.38
N ARG A 10 -11.17 7.14 18.36
CA ARG A 10 -10.48 5.91 18.80
C ARG A 10 -10.79 4.70 17.93
N VAL A 11 -11.72 4.82 16.99
CA VAL A 11 -12.02 3.80 16.00
C VAL A 11 -11.18 4.13 14.77
N LEU A 12 -10.40 3.17 14.32
CA LEU A 12 -9.52 3.28 13.17
C LEU A 12 -10.13 2.43 12.05
N PHE A 13 -10.01 2.87 10.81
CA PHE A 13 -10.47 2.10 9.65
C PHE A 13 -9.27 1.71 8.80
N ASN A 14 -8.92 0.43 8.76
CA ASN A 14 -8.10 -0.09 7.69
C ASN A 14 -9.01 -0.42 6.50
N LEU A 15 -8.73 0.16 5.34
CA LEU A 15 -9.61 0.04 4.18
C LEU A 15 -9.58 -1.36 3.57
N TYR A 16 -8.46 -2.06 3.69
CA TYR A 16 -8.29 -3.42 3.17
C TYR A 16 -7.13 -4.13 3.88
N ASN A 17 -7.07 -5.46 3.80
CA ASN A 17 -5.89 -6.22 4.22
C ASN A 17 -5.29 -6.92 3.01
N GLU A 18 -4.00 -6.70 2.74
CA GLU A 18 -3.27 -7.30 1.62
C GLU A 18 -4.07 -7.35 0.30
N PRO A 19 -4.29 -6.20 -0.37
CA PRO A 19 -5.09 -6.12 -1.58
C PRO A 19 -4.64 -7.12 -2.65
N ARG A 20 -5.52 -8.09 -2.92
CA ARG A 20 -5.42 -9.10 -3.97
C ARG A 20 -6.81 -9.49 -4.44
N GLY A 21 -6.96 -9.88 -5.70
CA GLY A 21 -8.21 -10.45 -6.20
C GLY A 21 -9.42 -9.53 -6.02
N GLY A 22 -9.46 -8.42 -6.77
CA GLY A 22 -10.65 -7.54 -6.85
C GLY A 22 -11.36 -7.62 -8.20
N GLN A 23 -12.54 -7.00 -8.29
CA GLN A 23 -13.30 -6.95 -9.54
C GLN A 23 -13.47 -5.51 -10.01
N VAL A 24 -13.07 -5.20 -11.25
CA VAL A 24 -13.27 -3.89 -11.86
C VAL A 24 -14.04 -4.07 -13.17
N ASN A 25 -15.16 -3.37 -13.33
CA ASN A 25 -15.99 -3.39 -14.55
C ASN A 25 -16.33 -4.80 -15.07
N GLY A 26 -16.62 -5.72 -14.16
CA GLY A 26 -16.94 -7.11 -14.50
C GLY A 26 -15.73 -8.05 -14.57
N THR A 27 -14.51 -7.54 -14.71
CA THR A 27 -13.28 -8.34 -14.73
C THR A 27 -12.90 -8.80 -13.33
N LEU A 28 -13.00 -10.10 -13.06
CA LEU A 28 -12.54 -10.74 -11.82
C LEU A 28 -11.02 -10.77 -11.74
N ASN A 29 -10.47 -10.82 -10.52
CA ASN A 29 -9.03 -10.84 -10.25
C ASN A 29 -8.25 -9.70 -10.91
N PHE A 30 -8.87 -8.53 -11.03
CA PHE A 30 -8.27 -7.35 -11.62
C PHE A 30 -6.98 -6.92 -10.89
N PHE A 31 -6.96 -7.02 -9.56
CA PHE A 31 -5.77 -6.77 -8.74
C PHE A 31 -4.98 -8.05 -8.44
N ASP A 32 -4.63 -8.83 -9.46
CA ASP A 32 -3.78 -10.02 -9.32
C ASP A 32 -2.34 -9.58 -9.03
N GLU A 33 -1.77 -10.06 -7.92
CA GLU A 33 -0.44 -9.79 -7.36
C GLU A 33 0.75 -10.11 -8.28
N SER A 34 0.54 -10.85 -9.36
CA SER A 34 1.56 -11.21 -10.34
C SER A 34 1.48 -10.40 -11.64
N SER A 35 0.41 -9.62 -11.83
CA SER A 35 0.14 -8.91 -13.09
C SER A 35 1.20 -7.87 -13.46
N PHE A 36 1.71 -7.93 -14.68
CA PHE A 36 2.55 -6.85 -15.21
C PHE A 36 1.71 -5.57 -15.41
N ASP A 37 2.11 -4.44 -14.83
CA ASP A 37 1.36 -3.16 -14.86
C ASP A 37 2.25 -1.97 -15.29
N PRO A 38 2.84 -1.99 -16.50
CA PRO A 38 3.82 -0.98 -16.92
C PRO A 38 3.20 0.39 -17.18
N ASP A 39 1.90 0.45 -17.48
CA ASP A 39 1.16 1.69 -17.73
C ASP A 39 0.43 2.23 -16.49
N GLY A 40 0.49 1.49 -15.38
CA GLY A 40 -0.12 1.83 -14.09
C GLY A 40 -1.65 1.70 -14.06
N THR A 41 -2.26 0.98 -14.99
CA THR A 41 -3.70 0.73 -15.00
C THR A 41 -4.19 0.19 -13.65
N LEU A 42 -3.50 -0.81 -13.10
CA LEU A 42 -3.94 -1.42 -11.83
C LEU A 42 -3.82 -0.43 -10.67
N ILE A 43 -2.68 0.26 -10.54
CA ILE A 43 -2.50 1.21 -9.44
C ILE A 43 -3.43 2.43 -9.55
N ARG A 44 -3.77 2.87 -10.76
CA ARG A 44 -4.73 3.96 -10.97
C ARG A 44 -6.12 3.58 -10.51
N GLU A 45 -6.61 2.40 -10.89
CA GLU A 45 -7.90 1.91 -10.43
C GLU A 45 -7.93 1.71 -8.91
N TRP A 46 -6.86 1.16 -8.33
CA TRP A 46 -6.74 1.06 -6.88
C TRP A 46 -6.78 2.44 -6.20
N THR A 47 -6.10 3.44 -6.76
CA THR A 47 -6.12 4.82 -6.26
C THR A 47 -7.53 5.40 -6.29
N ILE A 48 -8.29 5.16 -7.36
CA ILE A 48 -9.69 5.60 -7.47
C ILE A 48 -10.55 4.96 -6.38
N TRP A 49 -10.38 3.66 -6.13
CA TRP A 49 -11.09 2.94 -5.07
C TRP A 49 -10.79 3.49 -3.68
N MET A 50 -9.51 3.74 -3.39
CA MET A 50 -9.07 4.30 -2.11
C MET A 50 -9.61 5.73 -1.91
N GLN A 51 -9.49 6.60 -2.92
CA GLN A 51 -10.03 7.96 -2.82
C GLN A 51 -11.54 7.96 -2.61
N SER A 52 -12.27 7.15 -3.40
CA SER A 52 -13.73 7.03 -3.28
C SER A 52 -14.16 6.56 -1.89
N THR A 53 -13.38 5.66 -1.29
CA THR A 53 -13.66 5.15 0.06
C THR A 53 -13.38 6.21 1.13
N ILE A 54 -12.27 6.95 1.02
CA ILE A 54 -11.97 8.10 1.90
C ILE A 54 -13.10 9.13 1.81
N ASP A 55 -13.48 9.51 0.60
CA ASP A 55 -14.53 10.50 0.36
C ASP A 55 -15.87 10.05 0.96
N ALA A 56 -16.26 8.79 0.76
CA ALA A 56 -17.49 8.25 1.34
C ALA A 56 -17.47 8.28 2.88
N ILE A 57 -16.33 7.95 3.50
CA ILE A 57 -16.16 8.05 4.96
C ILE A 57 -16.35 9.49 5.42
N ARG A 58 -15.72 10.46 4.73
CA ARG A 58 -15.77 11.89 5.10
C ARG A 58 -17.13 12.54 4.82
N GLN A 59 -17.80 12.18 3.72
CA GLN A 59 -19.15 12.65 3.40
C GLN A 59 -20.19 12.24 4.47
N LEU A 60 -19.98 11.10 5.12
CA LEU A 60 -20.79 10.65 6.26
C LEU A 60 -20.40 11.31 7.59
N GLY A 61 -19.50 12.30 7.58
CA GLY A 61 -18.99 12.97 8.78
C GLY A 61 -18.00 12.15 9.59
N GLY A 62 -17.34 11.15 8.97
CA GLY A 62 -16.33 10.33 9.62
C GLY A 62 -15.10 11.13 10.02
N ILE A 63 -14.66 11.02 11.28
CA ILE A 63 -13.47 11.70 11.82
C ILE A 63 -12.35 10.73 12.25
N ASN A 64 -12.47 9.48 11.81
CA ASN A 64 -11.53 8.40 12.09
C ASN A 64 -10.19 8.61 11.37
N THR A 65 -9.13 8.03 11.92
CA THR A 65 -7.92 7.78 11.13
C THR A 65 -8.19 6.63 10.16
N ILE A 66 -7.76 6.81 8.92
CA ILE A 66 -7.94 5.86 7.82
C ILE A 66 -6.57 5.32 7.42
N PHE A 67 -6.43 4.00 7.38
CA PHE A 67 -5.24 3.31 6.90
C PHE A 67 -5.48 2.84 5.46
N VAL A 68 -4.59 3.29 4.57
CA VAL A 68 -4.68 3.03 3.14
C VAL A 68 -3.58 2.05 2.75
N PRO A 69 -3.92 0.81 2.38
CA PRO A 69 -2.93 -0.15 1.91
C PRO A 69 -2.58 0.06 0.44
N GLY A 70 -1.38 -0.37 0.08
CA GLY A 70 -0.93 -0.55 -1.29
C GLY A 70 -1.34 -1.91 -1.86
N LEU A 71 -1.30 -2.04 -3.19
CA LEU A 71 -1.34 -3.34 -3.86
C LEU A 71 -0.09 -4.17 -3.50
N ARG A 72 -0.12 -5.47 -3.84
CA ARG A 72 0.97 -6.44 -3.59
C ARG A 72 1.23 -6.67 -2.11
N PHE A 73 0.18 -7.09 -1.40
CA PHE A 73 0.28 -7.39 0.03
C PHE A 73 0.72 -6.18 0.87
N THR A 74 0.63 -4.96 0.31
CA THR A 74 1.13 -3.73 0.89
C THR A 74 2.61 -3.79 1.37
N SER A 75 3.38 -4.69 0.76
CA SER A 75 4.78 -4.94 1.10
C SER A 75 5.62 -3.68 0.93
N CYS A 76 6.54 -3.40 1.87
CA CYS A 76 7.48 -2.28 1.78
C CYS A 76 8.29 -2.31 0.46
N ARG A 77 8.55 -3.50 -0.11
CA ARG A 77 9.21 -3.64 -1.42
C ARG A 77 8.46 -2.95 -2.56
N ASP A 78 7.15 -2.81 -2.43
CA ASP A 78 6.27 -2.37 -3.51
C ASP A 78 5.86 -0.88 -3.40
N TRP A 79 6.41 -0.12 -2.44
CA TRP A 79 6.03 1.29 -2.22
C TRP A 79 6.74 2.29 -3.13
N THR A 80 8.04 2.12 -3.35
CA THR A 80 8.92 3.22 -3.81
C THR A 80 9.64 2.93 -5.13
N GLY A 81 9.33 1.78 -5.74
CA GLY A 81 10.00 1.23 -6.91
C GLY A 81 9.88 -0.28 -6.88
N ALA A 82 8.94 -0.82 -7.63
CA ALA A 82 8.72 -2.26 -7.73
C ALA A 82 9.53 -2.85 -8.88
N ASP A 83 9.89 -4.12 -8.76
CA ASP A 83 10.81 -4.75 -9.72
C ASP A 83 10.21 -4.85 -11.14
N PHE A 84 8.88 -4.86 -11.28
CA PHE A 84 8.23 -5.15 -12.55
C PHE A 84 6.87 -4.46 -12.77
N TRP A 85 6.41 -3.54 -11.91
CA TRP A 85 5.05 -3.01 -12.05
C TRP A 85 4.88 -1.57 -11.55
N GLY A 86 3.82 -0.92 -12.01
CA GLY A 86 3.50 0.48 -11.72
C GLY A 86 3.94 1.42 -12.85
N GLU A 87 3.27 2.56 -12.96
CA GLU A 87 3.63 3.58 -13.96
C GLU A 87 4.93 4.30 -13.61
N THR A 88 5.44 5.07 -14.58
CA THR A 88 6.56 5.99 -14.34
C THR A 88 6.08 7.26 -13.65
N ILE A 89 6.62 7.57 -12.46
CA ILE A 89 6.28 8.78 -11.69
C ILE A 89 7.57 9.51 -11.35
N ASN A 90 7.65 10.81 -11.68
CA ASN A 90 8.82 11.66 -11.39
C ASN A 90 10.17 11.06 -11.87
N GLY A 91 10.16 10.35 -13.00
CA GLY A 91 11.34 9.69 -13.56
C GLY A 91 11.68 8.32 -12.96
N VAL A 92 10.93 7.85 -11.96
CA VAL A 92 11.05 6.49 -11.41
C VAL A 92 10.15 5.56 -12.21
N THR A 93 10.73 4.66 -12.99
CA THR A 93 10.01 3.59 -13.69
C THR A 93 9.53 2.54 -12.69
N ASN A 94 8.39 1.89 -12.96
CA ASN A 94 7.79 0.90 -12.06
C ASN A 94 7.62 1.47 -10.63
N ALA A 95 6.99 2.64 -10.49
CA ALA A 95 6.92 3.34 -9.21
C ALA A 95 6.04 2.63 -8.14
N GLY A 96 5.55 1.42 -8.41
CA GLY A 96 4.74 0.61 -7.51
C GLY A 96 3.54 1.40 -6.97
N ASN A 97 3.42 1.44 -5.65
CA ASN A 97 2.32 2.13 -4.94
C ASN A 97 2.47 3.66 -4.85
N THR A 98 3.53 4.27 -5.42
CA THR A 98 3.81 5.71 -5.27
C THR A 98 2.64 6.61 -5.69
N ARG A 99 1.79 6.18 -6.63
CA ARG A 99 0.61 6.96 -7.04
C ARG A 99 -0.34 7.28 -5.88
N LEU A 100 -0.42 6.41 -4.87
CA LEU A 100 -1.28 6.62 -3.71
C LEU A 100 -0.88 7.87 -2.91
N ALA A 101 0.32 8.42 -3.10
CA ALA A 101 0.70 9.72 -2.53
C ALA A 101 -0.20 10.88 -3.00
N ALA A 102 -0.89 10.74 -4.14
CA ALA A 102 -1.83 11.73 -4.66
C ALA A 102 -3.18 11.74 -3.92
N LEU A 103 -3.46 10.76 -3.06
CA LEU A 103 -4.70 10.74 -2.27
C LEU A 103 -4.80 11.96 -1.36
N THR A 104 -6.03 12.44 -1.20
CA THR A 104 -6.37 13.59 -0.37
C THR A 104 -7.39 13.20 0.68
N ASP A 105 -7.23 13.76 1.89
CA ASP A 105 -8.20 13.67 2.97
C ASP A 105 -8.39 15.06 3.56
N PRO A 106 -9.62 15.65 3.53
CA PRO A 106 -9.87 16.98 4.06
C PRO A 106 -9.53 17.12 5.55
N LEU A 107 -9.48 16.03 6.30
CA LEU A 107 -9.11 16.04 7.72
C LEU A 107 -7.63 15.73 7.97
N ASN A 108 -6.87 15.35 6.93
CA ASN A 108 -5.46 14.94 7.02
C ASN A 108 -5.22 13.83 8.07
N LEU A 109 -6.12 12.86 8.13
CA LEU A 109 -6.11 11.71 9.04
C LEU A 109 -5.90 10.38 8.29
N VAL A 110 -5.23 10.43 7.13
CA VAL A 110 -4.74 9.24 6.43
C VAL A 110 -3.33 8.88 6.91
N ALA A 111 -3.11 7.58 7.12
CA ALA A 111 -1.78 6.97 7.13
C ALA A 111 -1.77 5.80 6.13
N TYR A 112 -0.61 5.50 5.57
CA TYR A 112 -0.45 4.41 4.62
C TYR A 112 -0.02 3.16 5.37
N ASP A 113 -0.78 2.09 5.16
CA ASP A 113 -0.60 0.78 5.76
C ASP A 113 0.52 0.05 5.03
N VAL A 114 1.56 -0.41 5.71
CA VAL A 114 2.69 -1.12 5.11
C VAL A 114 2.95 -2.42 5.86
N HIS A 115 3.33 -3.47 5.13
CA HIS A 115 3.65 -4.78 5.69
C HIS A 115 5.12 -5.11 5.45
N GLN A 116 5.79 -5.76 6.40
CA GLN A 116 7.13 -6.32 6.19
C GLN A 116 7.41 -7.52 7.09
N TYR A 117 7.61 -8.67 6.46
CA TYR A 117 8.10 -9.88 7.12
C TYR A 117 9.61 -10.07 6.88
N PHE A 118 10.27 -10.79 7.79
CA PHE A 118 11.74 -10.96 7.77
C PHE A 118 12.21 -12.35 7.37
N ASN A 119 11.31 -13.30 7.08
CA ASN A 119 11.70 -14.58 6.50
C ASN A 119 12.20 -14.38 5.06
N ASP A 120 12.89 -15.38 4.51
CA ASP A 120 13.66 -15.29 3.26
C ASP A 120 12.88 -14.81 2.03
N GLN A 121 11.56 -14.88 2.08
CA GLN A 121 10.65 -14.51 0.99
C GLN A 121 9.69 -13.36 1.34
N TYR A 122 9.82 -12.77 2.53
CA TYR A 122 8.95 -11.68 3.03
C TYR A 122 7.47 -12.05 3.10
N THR A 123 7.15 -13.33 3.29
CA THR A 123 5.78 -13.86 3.32
C THR A 123 5.22 -14.06 4.72
N GLY A 124 6.08 -14.10 5.74
CA GLY A 124 5.68 -14.43 7.11
C GLY A 124 5.24 -15.89 7.33
N THR A 125 5.33 -16.75 6.30
CA THR A 125 4.87 -18.15 6.37
C THR A 125 5.86 -19.10 7.03
N GLU A 126 7.12 -18.69 7.14
CA GLU A 126 8.21 -19.49 7.71
C GLU A 126 8.87 -18.75 8.88
N PRO A 127 9.36 -19.46 9.90
CA PRO A 127 10.09 -18.84 11.00
C PRO A 127 11.47 -18.32 10.54
N GLY A 128 11.98 -17.31 11.25
CA GLY A 128 13.33 -16.78 11.05
C GLY A 128 13.36 -15.39 10.39
N CYS A 129 14.57 -14.84 10.32
CA CYS A 129 14.80 -13.45 9.89
C CYS A 129 15.88 -13.31 8.80
N ALA A 130 16.20 -14.38 8.05
CA ALA A 130 17.28 -14.33 7.06
C ALA A 130 16.96 -13.45 5.84
N GLY A 131 15.68 -13.07 5.67
CA GLY A 131 15.22 -12.02 4.76
C GLY A 131 15.71 -10.60 5.09
N HIS A 132 16.23 -10.36 6.30
CA HIS A 132 16.65 -9.02 6.72
C HIS A 132 17.72 -8.39 5.79
N PHE A 133 18.68 -9.18 5.29
CA PHE A 133 19.76 -8.70 4.40
C PHE A 133 19.62 -9.12 2.93
N SER A 134 18.83 -10.13 2.61
CA SER A 134 18.73 -10.69 1.26
C SER A 134 17.39 -11.35 1.01
N ASN A 135 16.92 -11.32 -0.23
CA ASN A 135 15.73 -12.05 -0.67
C ASN A 135 16.12 -13.37 -1.37
N ALA A 136 15.52 -14.50 -0.98
CA ALA A 136 15.72 -15.78 -1.66
C ALA A 136 14.98 -15.88 -3.00
N PHE A 137 13.89 -15.13 -3.20
CA PHE A 137 13.12 -15.11 -4.45
C PHE A 137 13.86 -14.40 -5.58
N THR A 138 14.73 -13.44 -5.24
CA THR A 138 15.49 -12.67 -6.22
C THR A 138 16.93 -12.55 -5.73
N PRO A 139 17.80 -13.53 -6.07
CA PRO A 139 19.19 -13.52 -5.64
C PRO A 139 19.89 -12.21 -6.00
N GLY A 140 20.48 -11.56 -4.99
CA GLY A 140 21.12 -10.24 -5.13
C GLY A 140 20.19 -9.05 -4.94
N ALA A 141 18.88 -9.25 -4.76
CA ALA A 141 17.98 -8.19 -4.35
C ALA A 141 18.21 -7.81 -2.87
N PRO A 142 17.98 -6.54 -2.51
CA PRO A 142 18.10 -6.08 -1.14
C PRO A 142 17.19 -6.82 -0.15
N GLY A 143 17.62 -6.82 1.12
CA GLY A 143 16.88 -7.31 2.26
C GLY A 143 15.65 -6.47 2.65
N ALA A 144 14.84 -6.98 3.57
CA ALA A 144 13.70 -6.27 4.17
C ALA A 144 14.09 -4.89 4.74
N ASP A 145 15.28 -4.76 5.31
CA ASP A 145 15.78 -3.51 5.89
C ASP A 145 15.89 -2.37 4.89
N PHE A 146 16.38 -2.69 3.71
CA PHE A 146 16.50 -1.71 2.63
C PHE A 146 15.12 -1.20 2.23
N TYR A 147 14.16 -2.10 2.03
CA TYR A 147 12.81 -1.73 1.61
C TYR A 147 12.04 -0.95 2.69
N LEU A 148 12.25 -1.26 3.97
CA LEU A 148 11.75 -0.44 5.07
C LEU A 148 12.32 0.98 5.03
N GLU A 149 13.64 1.11 4.86
CA GLU A 149 14.30 2.42 4.78
C GLU A 149 13.79 3.23 3.57
N GLU A 150 13.68 2.60 2.41
CA GLU A 150 13.15 3.24 1.21
C GLU A 150 11.70 3.68 1.39
N THR A 151 10.84 2.85 1.99
CA THR A 151 9.45 3.20 2.29
C THR A 151 9.35 4.38 3.26
N ILE A 152 10.23 4.45 4.26
CA ILE A 152 10.34 5.60 5.17
C ILE A 152 10.80 6.86 4.41
N LYS A 153 11.78 6.74 3.50
CA LYS A 153 12.23 7.86 2.66
C LYS A 153 11.11 8.37 1.76
N TRP A 154 10.32 7.48 1.17
CA TRP A 154 9.15 7.85 0.39
C TRP A 154 8.12 8.61 1.22
N ALA A 155 7.81 8.14 2.42
CA ALA A 155 6.86 8.84 3.29
C ALA A 155 7.34 10.25 3.64
N LYS A 156 8.65 10.42 3.89
CA LYS A 156 9.26 11.74 4.09
C LYS A 156 9.18 12.60 2.82
N MET A 157 9.53 12.04 1.66
CA MET A 157 9.52 12.74 0.37
C MET A 157 8.14 13.29 0.02
N TYR A 158 7.09 12.49 0.22
CA TYR A 158 5.71 12.87 -0.09
C TYR A 158 4.95 13.49 1.09
N ASN A 159 5.63 13.72 2.22
CA ASN A 159 5.05 14.22 3.47
C ASN A 159 3.81 13.43 3.93
N LYS A 160 3.93 12.10 3.94
CA LYS A 160 2.89 11.15 4.32
C LYS A 160 3.21 10.45 5.63
N LYS A 161 2.17 9.92 6.28
CA LYS A 161 2.28 9.12 7.51
C LYS A 161 2.24 7.65 7.14
N LEU A 162 3.10 6.84 7.75
CA LEU A 162 3.04 5.38 7.64
C LEU A 162 2.51 4.77 8.92
N ILE A 163 1.94 3.59 8.80
CA ILE A 163 1.73 2.66 9.90
C ILE A 163 2.12 1.27 9.41
N MET A 164 2.94 0.57 10.18
CA MET A 164 3.27 -0.83 9.91
C MET A 164 2.29 -1.70 10.68
N LEU A 165 1.37 -2.38 9.97
CA LEU A 165 0.35 -3.22 10.59
C LEU A 165 0.78 -4.69 10.69
N GLU A 166 1.67 -5.14 9.81
CA GLU A 166 2.21 -6.51 9.78
C GLU A 166 3.71 -6.55 9.49
#